data_AF-A0A0J1FWY3-F1
#
_entry.id   AF-A0A0J1FWY3-F1
#
_cell.length_a   1.000
_cell.length_b   1.000
_cell.length_c   1.000
_cell.angle_alpha   90.00
_cell.angle_beta   90.00
_cell.angle_gamma   90.00
#
_symmetry.space_group_name_H-M   'P 1'
#
loop_
_entity.id
_entity.type
_entity.pdbx_description
1 polymer ?
#
loop_
_entity_poly.entity_id
_entity_poly.type
_entity_poly.pdbx_seq_one_letter_code
_entity_poly.pdbx_strand_id
1 'polypeptide(L)'
;MLRNTKNKKERLIFFSVKLKKELKNWIRYKDRYVTNELLFPSNKGNLLKPTNYEGTLNKIGKSLGIELFPHRLRANFAMYYLLNGGDIYTPSRILGHSSLEVTKVYLQIDDQNVSRRYLEIQIS
;
A
#
# COMPACT_ATOMS: atom_id res chain seq x y z
N MET A 1 8.93 -2.11 10.87
CA MET A 1 7.91 -2.18 11.93
C MET A 1 7.25 -0.81 12.06
N LEU A 2 5.92 -0.73 12.00
CA LEU A 2 5.18 0.51 12.25
C LEU A 2 4.77 0.54 13.73
N ARG A 3 5.17 1.58 14.47
CA ARG A 3 4.95 1.70 15.92
C ARG A 3 3.76 2.59 16.31
N ASN A 4 3.37 3.53 15.46
CA ASN A 4 2.31 4.51 15.74
C ASN A 4 1.11 4.34 14.78
N THR A 5 0.32 3.28 14.98
CA THR A 5 -0.89 3.04 14.18
C THR A 5 -2.13 3.61 14.89
N LYS A 6 -3.21 3.91 14.14
CA LYS A 6 -4.49 4.42 14.70
C LYS A 6 -5.04 3.55 15.85
N ASN A 7 -4.67 2.27 15.89
CA ASN A 7 -5.12 1.31 16.89
C ASN A 7 -4.03 0.95 17.93
N LYS A 8 -2.91 1.68 17.99
CA LYS A 8 -1.75 1.44 18.88
C LYS A 8 -1.15 0.03 18.80
N LYS A 9 -1.49 -0.75 17.77
CA LYS A 9 -0.93 -2.08 17.52
C LYS A 9 0.27 -1.93 16.60
N GLU A 10 1.42 -2.41 17.04
CA GLU A 10 2.58 -2.50 16.17
C GLU A 10 2.27 -3.41 14.99
N ARG A 11 2.82 -3.06 13.82
CA ARG A 11 2.62 -3.85 12.61
C ARG A 11 3.92 -4.13 11.91
N LEU A 12 4.16 -5.41 11.65
CA LEU A 12 5.19 -5.82 10.72
C LEU A 12 4.64 -5.71 9.29
N ILE A 13 5.37 -5.00 8.43
CA ILE A 13 5.04 -4.88 7.01
C ILE A 13 6.21 -5.48 6.24
N PHE A 14 5.90 -6.46 5.41
CA PHE A 14 6.83 -6.99 4.42
C PHE A 14 6.78 -6.12 3.18
N PHE A 15 7.92 -5.97 2.53
CA PHE A 15 8.01 -5.26 1.26
C PHE A 15 9.01 -5.94 0.35
N SER A 16 8.82 -5.74 -0.95
CA SER A 16 9.62 -6.39 -1.98
C SER A 16 11.09 -5.95 -1.93
N VAL A 17 11.96 -6.77 -2.50
CA VAL A 17 13.38 -6.44 -2.70
C VAL A 17 13.52 -5.14 -3.51
N LYS A 18 12.63 -4.92 -4.48
CA LYS A 18 12.55 -3.67 -5.23
C LYS A 18 12.30 -2.48 -4.30
N LEU A 19 11.28 -2.54 -3.44
CA LEU A 19 11.02 -1.45 -2.49
C LEU A 19 12.18 -1.25 -1.51
N LYS A 20 12.84 -2.32 -1.07
CA LYS A 20 14.06 -2.24 -0.24
C LYS A 20 15.15 -1.42 -0.94
N LYS A 21 15.37 -1.67 -2.23
CA LYS A 21 16.37 -0.94 -3.04
C LYS A 21 16.00 0.54 -3.16
N GLU A 22 14.75 0.84 -3.49
CA GLU A 22 14.28 2.23 -3.62
C GLU A 22 14.35 3.00 -2.30
N LEU A 23 13.96 2.38 -1.18
CA LEU A 23 14.08 3.00 0.14
C LEU A 23 15.54 3.31 0.51
N LYS A 24 16.48 2.40 0.21
CA LYS A 24 17.91 2.65 0.42
C LYS A 24 18.42 3.81 -0.43
N ASN A 25 18.00 3.89 -1.70
CA ASN A 25 18.37 5.00 -2.57
C ASN A 25 17.83 6.33 -2.05
N TRP A 26 16.56 6.34 -1.64
CA TRP A 26 15.91 7.50 -1.04
C TRP A 26 16.63 7.97 0.23
N ILE A 27 16.93 7.07 1.18
CA ILE A 27 17.61 7.42 2.42
C ILE A 27 18.99 8.05 2.12
N ARG A 28 19.77 7.44 1.22
CA ARG A 28 21.09 7.99 0.81
C ARG A 28 20.97 9.36 0.16
N TYR A 29 19.95 9.57 -0.67
CA TYR A 29 19.70 10.86 -1.29
C TYR A 29 19.31 11.91 -0.24
N LYS A 30 18.32 11.60 0.61
CA LYS A 30 17.84 12.49 1.68
C LYS A 30 18.97 12.92 2.61
N ASP A 31 19.74 11.95 3.12
CA ASP A 31 20.77 12.19 4.13
C ASP A 31 22.00 12.91 3.58
N ARG A 32 22.16 12.98 2.25
CA ARG A 32 23.20 13.81 1.62
C ARG A 32 22.94 15.31 1.80
N TYR A 33 21.68 15.73 1.82
CA TYR A 33 21.32 17.15 1.82
C TYR A 33 20.87 17.63 3.19
N VAL A 34 20.14 16.81 3.94
CA VAL A 34 19.62 17.15 5.27
C VAL A 34 19.59 15.90 6.14
N THR A 35 20.32 15.91 7.25
CA THR A 35 20.16 14.90 8.30
C THR A 35 18.81 15.14 8.99
N ASN A 36 17.89 14.19 8.84
CA ASN A 36 16.55 14.27 9.39
C ASN A 36 16.08 12.90 9.84
N GLU A 37 15.58 12.80 11.07
CA GLU A 37 15.07 11.56 11.66
C GLU A 37 13.81 11.04 10.96
N LEU A 38 13.06 11.92 10.29
CA LEU A 38 11.90 11.53 9.51
C LEU A 38 12.34 10.78 8.24
N LEU A 39 11.72 9.62 8.01
CA LEU A 39 11.95 8.86 6.78
C LEU A 39 11.48 9.64 5.54
N PHE A 40 10.37 10.36 5.65
CA PHE A 40 9.78 11.17 4.57
C PHE A 40 9.46 12.59 5.09
N PRO A 41 10.46 13.49 5.18
CA PRO A 41 10.21 14.87 5.54
C PRO A 41 9.57 15.63 4.37
N SER A 42 8.89 16.72 4.68
CA SER A 42 8.52 17.75 3.70
C SER A 42 9.77 18.50 3.22
N ASN A 43 9.62 19.31 2.16
CA ASN A 43 10.71 20.15 1.65
C ASN A 43 11.28 21.14 2.69
N LYS A 44 10.53 21.42 3.77
CA LYS A 44 10.97 22.26 4.89
C LYS A 44 11.58 21.46 6.06
N GLY A 45 11.78 20.15 5.91
CA GLY A 45 12.29 19.27 6.97
C GLY A 45 11.26 18.83 8.02
N ASN A 46 10.03 19.35 7.97
CA ASN A 46 8.97 19.00 8.92
C ASN A 46 8.19 17.75 8.49
N LEU A 47 7.33 17.23 9.39
CA LEU A 47 6.42 16.12 9.09
C LEU A 47 5.60 16.39 7.82
N LEU A 48 5.58 15.42 6.90
CA LEU A 48 4.76 15.49 5.70
C LEU A 48 3.27 15.42 6.07
N LYS A 49 2.52 16.47 5.74
CA LYS A 49 1.07 16.50 5.96
C LYS A 49 0.35 15.54 5.01
N PRO A 50 -0.67 14.79 5.46
CA PRO A 50 -1.45 13.90 4.59
C PRO A 50 -2.02 14.61 3.37
N THR A 51 -2.50 15.85 3.54
CA THR A 51 -3.04 16.68 2.44
C THR A 51 -2.00 16.98 1.36
N ASN A 52 -0.73 17.15 1.72
CA ASN A 52 0.34 17.36 0.75
C ASN A 52 0.62 16.08 -0.04
N TYR A 53 0.62 14.93 0.65
CA TYR A 53 0.79 13.63 0.00
C TYR A 53 -0.37 13.31 -0.96
N GLU A 54 -1.61 13.54 -0.52
CA GLU A 54 -2.81 13.40 -1.35
C GLU A 54 -2.81 14.37 -2.54
N GLY A 55 -2.39 15.62 -2.33
CA GLY A 55 -2.23 16.60 -3.40
C GLY A 55 -1.24 16.15 -4.47
N THR A 56 -0.11 15.56 -4.05
CA THR A 56 0.89 14.99 -4.97
C THR A 56 0.31 13.81 -5.75
N LEU A 57 -0.39 12.88 -5.10
CA LEU A 57 -1.05 11.77 -5.77
C LEU A 57 -2.10 12.25 -6.78
N ASN A 58 -2.91 13.25 -6.41
CA ASN A 58 -3.93 13.80 -7.29
C ASN A 58 -3.30 14.44 -8.54
N LYS A 59 -2.20 15.20 -8.39
CA LYS A 59 -1.46 15.75 -9.54
C LYS A 59 -0.94 14.66 -10.47
N ILE A 60 -0.37 13.59 -9.91
CA ILE A 60 0.09 12.43 -10.69
C ILE A 60 -1.10 11.78 -11.42
N GLY A 61 -2.20 11.51 -10.70
CA GLY A 61 -3.42 10.96 -11.27
C GLY A 61 -3.95 11.77 -12.44
N LYS A 62 -4.08 13.09 -12.29
CA LYS A 62 -4.47 14.01 -13.37
C LYS A 62 -3.57 13.91 -14.59
N SER A 63 -2.25 13.84 -14.39
CA SER A 63 -1.30 13.71 -15.51
C SER A 63 -1.42 12.40 -16.27
N LEU A 64 -1.92 11.36 -15.61
CA LEU A 64 -2.14 10.03 -16.17
C LEU A 64 -3.60 9.79 -16.61
N GLY A 65 -4.50 10.77 -16.43
CA GLY A 65 -5.93 10.62 -16.70
C GLY A 65 -6.64 9.63 -15.76
N ILE A 66 -6.10 9.36 -14.57
CA ILE A 66 -6.66 8.42 -13.59
C ILE A 66 -6.91 9.08 -12.24
N GLU A 67 -7.90 8.58 -11.50
CA GLU A 67 -8.05 8.95 -10.10
C GLU A 67 -7.01 8.23 -9.24
N LEU A 68 -6.23 9.00 -8.47
CA LEU A 68 -5.18 8.45 -7.62
C LEU A 68 -5.25 9.03 -6.21
N PHE A 69 -5.58 8.17 -5.25
CA PHE A 69 -5.70 8.50 -3.83
C PHE A 69 -5.12 7.37 -2.97
N PRO A 70 -4.68 7.65 -1.72
CA PRO A 70 -4.08 6.62 -0.86
C PRO A 70 -5.00 5.42 -0.61
N HIS A 71 -6.30 5.65 -0.42
CA HIS A 71 -7.28 4.59 -0.21
C HIS A 71 -7.45 3.70 -1.45
N ARG A 72 -7.39 4.27 -2.65
CA ARG A 72 -7.47 3.53 -3.92
C ARG A 72 -6.22 2.70 -4.17
N LEU A 73 -5.03 3.25 -3.89
CA LEU A 73 -3.77 2.48 -3.93
C LEU A 73 -3.79 1.28 -2.98
N ARG A 74 -4.34 1.48 -1.78
CA ARG A 74 -4.49 0.43 -0.78
C ARG A 74 -5.49 -0.64 -1.19
N ALA A 75 -6.63 -0.23 -1.74
CA ALA A 75 -7.62 -1.14 -2.30
C ALA A 75 -7.03 -1.97 -3.44
N ASN A 76 -6.31 -1.31 -4.33
CA ASN A 76 -5.62 -1.95 -5.44
C ASN A 76 -4.60 -2.99 -4.96
N PHE A 77 -3.81 -2.68 -3.93
CA PHE A 77 -2.88 -3.64 -3.33
C PHE A 77 -3.59 -4.90 -2.82
N ALA A 78 -4.69 -4.76 -2.08
CA ALA A 78 -5.44 -5.91 -1.57
C ALA A 78 -6.06 -6.73 -2.70
N MET A 79 -6.68 -6.07 -3.67
CA MET A 79 -7.29 -6.70 -4.84
C MET A 79 -6.25 -7.48 -5.66
N TYR A 80 -5.12 -6.84 -6.02
CA TYR A 80 -4.04 -7.51 -6.76
C TYR A 80 -3.46 -8.69 -5.98
N TYR A 81 -3.29 -8.58 -4.66
CA TYR A 81 -2.81 -9.70 -3.86
C TYR A 81 -3.77 -10.89 -3.93
N LEU A 82 -5.08 -10.65 -3.77
CA LEU A 82 -6.10 -11.69 -3.86
C LEU A 82 -6.16 -12.31 -5.25
N LEU A 83 -6.15 -11.50 -6.32
CA LEU A 83 -6.19 -11.97 -7.71
C LEU A 83 -5.01 -12.89 -8.06
N ASN A 84 -3.85 -12.71 -7.42
CA ASN A 84 -2.65 -13.52 -7.65
C ASN A 84 -2.58 -14.76 -6.73
N GLY A 85 -3.72 -15.33 -6.32
CA GLY A 85 -3.72 -16.54 -5.48
C GLY A 85 -3.59 -16.29 -3.97
N GLY A 86 -3.48 -15.04 -3.54
CA GLY A 86 -3.27 -14.71 -2.14
C GLY A 86 -4.49 -14.95 -1.25
N ASP A 87 -4.26 -15.28 0.02
CA ASP A 87 -5.29 -15.42 1.05
C ASP A 87 -5.84 -14.07 1.54
N ILE A 88 -7.03 -14.05 2.14
CA ILE A 88 -7.65 -12.81 2.67
C ILE A 88 -7.01 -12.30 3.97
N TYR A 89 -6.37 -13.18 4.75
CA TYR A 89 -5.83 -12.83 6.06
C TYR A 89 -4.57 -11.98 5.93
N THR A 90 -3.71 -12.27 4.95
CA THR A 90 -2.46 -11.53 4.71
C THR A 90 -2.68 -10.03 4.43
N PRO A 91 -3.46 -9.61 3.42
CA PRO A 91 -3.70 -8.20 3.18
C PRO A 91 -4.46 -7.60 4.37
N SER A 92 -5.43 -8.31 4.98
CA SER A 92 -6.13 -7.83 6.18
C SER A 92 -5.16 -7.50 7.33
N ARG A 93 -4.12 -8.31 7.56
CA ARG A 93 -3.09 -8.07 8.58
C ARG A 93 -2.11 -6.95 8.20
N ILE A 94 -1.62 -6.93 6.95
CA ILE A 94 -0.70 -5.89 6.44
C ILE A 94 -1.38 -4.52 6.44
N LEU A 95 -2.64 -4.48 6.04
CA LEU A 95 -3.50 -3.30 6.05
C LEU A 95 -4.05 -3.03 7.45
N GLY A 96 -4.09 -4.05 8.31
CA GLY A 96 -4.65 -4.08 9.66
C GLY A 96 -5.99 -3.39 9.74
N HIS A 97 -6.91 -3.95 8.95
CA HIS A 97 -8.33 -3.74 9.13
C HIS A 97 -8.75 -4.30 10.49
N SER A 98 -9.61 -3.58 11.21
CA SER A 98 -10.17 -4.02 12.49
C SER A 98 -11.15 -5.17 12.32
N SER A 99 -11.67 -5.36 11.11
CA SER A 99 -12.55 -6.47 10.74
C SER A 99 -12.21 -6.99 9.33
N LEU A 100 -12.46 -8.28 9.11
CA LEU A 100 -12.40 -8.91 7.80
C LEU A 100 -13.48 -8.40 6.84
N GLU A 101 -14.57 -7.80 7.32
CA GLU A 101 -15.64 -7.22 6.47
C GLU A 101 -15.09 -6.20 5.47
N VAL A 102 -14.16 -5.34 5.89
CA VAL A 102 -13.51 -4.36 5.00
C VAL A 102 -12.68 -5.04 3.90
N THR A 103 -12.18 -6.24 4.17
CA THR A 103 -11.38 -7.02 3.21
C THR A 103 -12.27 -7.88 2.31
N LYS A 104 -13.45 -8.29 2.77
CA LYS A 104 -14.45 -9.04 1.98
C LYS A 104 -14.99 -8.26 0.78
N VAL A 105 -15.00 -6.92 0.84
CA VAL A 105 -15.32 -6.07 -0.32
C VAL A 105 -14.43 -6.39 -1.53
N TYR A 106 -13.18 -6.81 -1.32
CA TYR A 106 -12.29 -7.20 -2.43
C TYR A 106 -12.61 -8.58 -3.02
N LEU A 107 -13.22 -9.49 -2.26
CA LEU A 107 -13.68 -10.78 -2.79
C LEU A 107 -14.86 -10.62 -3.74
N GLN A 108 -15.78 -9.69 -3.45
CA GLN A 108 -16.93 -9.42 -4.34
C GLN A 108 -16.48 -8.90 -5.73
N ILE A 109 -15.32 -8.26 -5.80
CA ILE A 109 -14.72 -7.80 -7.07
C ILE A 109 -14.06 -8.99 -7.81
N ASP A 110 -13.53 -9.96 -7.05
CA ASP A 110 -12.96 -11.21 -7.59
C ASP A 110 -14.04 -12.19 -8.08
N ASP A 111 -15.29 -12.10 -7.59
CA ASP A 111 -16.40 -12.95 -8.06
C ASP A 111 -16.61 -12.87 -9.59
N GLN A 112 -16.27 -11.74 -10.21
CA GLN A 112 -16.28 -11.60 -11.69
C GLN A 112 -15.15 -12.37 -12.40
N ASN A 113 -14.17 -12.89 -11.65
CA ASN A 113 -13.04 -13.69 -12.13
C ASN A 113 -13.05 -15.13 -11.56
N VAL A 114 -14.06 -15.51 -10.77
CA VAL A 114 -14.17 -16.84 -10.13
C VAL A 114 -14.09 -17.98 -11.14
N SER A 115 -14.73 -17.83 -12.30
CA SER A 115 -14.69 -18.84 -13.37
C SER A 115 -13.25 -19.11 -13.84
N ARG A 116 -12.39 -18.08 -13.90
CA ARG A 116 -10.99 -18.21 -14.32
C ARG A 116 -10.17 -18.97 -13.29
N ARG A 117 -10.35 -18.64 -12.00
CA ARG A 117 -9.60 -19.27 -10.90
C ARG A 117 -10.01 -20.72 -10.67
N TYR A 118 -11.29 -21.05 -10.81
CA TYR A 118 -11.76 -22.44 -10.71
C TYR A 118 -11.10 -23.33 -11.77
N LEU A 119 -10.99 -22.82 -13.01
CA LEU A 119 -10.35 -23.53 -14.11
C LEU A 119 -8.82 -23.67 -13.90
N GLU A 120 -8.15 -22.69 -13.30
CA GLU A 120 -6.70 -22.77 -13.01
C GLU A 120 -6.37 -23.85 -11.97
N ILE A 121 -7.21 -24.03 -10.95
CA ILE A 121 -7.02 -25.04 -9.89
C ILE A 121 -7.21 -26.47 -10.42
N GLN A 122 -8.02 -26.67 -11.46
CA GLN A 122 -8.22 -28.00 -12.08
C GLN A 122 -7.05 -28.43 -12.98
N ILE A 123 -6.12 -27.52 -13.30
CA ILE A 123 -5.00 -27.77 -14.21
C ILE A 123 -3.66 -27.91 -13.44
N SER A 124 -3.64 -27.64 -12.12
CA SER A 124 -2.51 -27.84 -11.21
C SER A 124 -2.63 -29.14 -10.42
#